data_AF-A0A397FIA7-F1
#
_entry.id   AF-A0A397FIA7-F1
#
_cell.length_a   1.000
_cell.length_b   1.000
_cell.length_c   1.000
_cell.angle_alpha   90.00
_cell.angle_beta   90.00
_cell.angle_gamma   90.00
#
_symmetry.space_group_name_H-M   'P 1'
#
loop_
_entity.id
_entity.type
_entity.pdbx_description
1 polymer ?
#
loop_
_entity_poly.entity_id
_entity_poly.type
_entity_poly.pdbx_seq_one_letter_code
_entity_poly.pdbx_strand_id
1 'polypeptide(L)'
;MKVFNATSSSDIRGLVLRNTGGYVFEDRVNTKPSVVFRASSSNVLNALTINVIPGNILNVLELSFAQNVTVDGQYLINIYIPTNLIQYLQTDQGGDTVVAPRIFTANASTPISISSFGAGSIVIESSRLVANRLLVESRGSGRIQVNVRRSISADSIDLSTSGFGSIALVAPSTTAKQLSVVSSGSGSVFVGTSAPTNATAPVSLHATTLVAKAFGDGNVFFMDAGTCHGNDVQTSGHGNVYLHHVRCENTNALVLGSGNMYLTTTGMLRVQDMGAGSAYVAEEPSVKVVGPVLPMPQEVPVPPYARLVVSDRSPRAIHLIANSTTTTPAISSSNQGVHLAIWFACILVPWVVAFFVIVVRKIRAKRAIQVQLKAFTEATTPMSVNQVVLHL
;
A
#
# COMPACT_ATOMS: atom_id res chain seq x y z
N MET A 1 -23.58 -0.64 -23.87
CA MET A 1 -22.12 -0.39 -23.86
C MET A 1 -21.89 1.11 -23.86
N LYS A 2 -20.89 1.60 -23.12
CA LYS A 2 -20.50 3.01 -23.04
C LYS A 2 -19.01 3.09 -23.34
N VAL A 3 -18.61 4.02 -24.22
CA VAL A 3 -17.21 4.26 -24.58
C VAL A 3 -16.89 5.69 -24.19
N PHE A 4 -15.77 5.88 -23.51
CA PHE A 4 -15.21 7.19 -23.18
C PHE A 4 -13.84 7.30 -23.82
N ASN A 5 -13.60 8.42 -24.50
CA ASN A 5 -12.29 8.77 -25.04
C ASN A 5 -11.87 10.10 -24.40
N ALA A 6 -10.70 10.12 -23.75
CA ALA A 6 -10.19 11.36 -23.19
C ALA A 6 -9.92 12.37 -24.31
N THR A 7 -10.29 13.64 -24.07
CA THR A 7 -10.14 14.72 -25.04
C THR A 7 -8.70 15.25 -25.09
N SER A 8 -7.93 15.13 -24.00
CA SER A 8 -6.49 15.43 -23.93
C SER A 8 -5.72 14.34 -23.17
N SER A 9 -4.44 14.16 -23.50
CA SER A 9 -3.54 13.19 -22.84
C SER A 9 -2.35 13.79 -22.14
N SER A 10 -2.04 15.07 -22.40
CA SER A 10 -0.84 15.74 -21.90
C SER A 10 -0.72 15.66 -20.38
N ASP A 11 -1.85 15.60 -19.66
CA ASP A 11 -1.85 15.80 -18.22
C ASP A 11 -2.48 14.64 -17.43
N ILE A 12 -3.15 13.68 -18.08
CA ILE A 12 -3.71 12.52 -17.36
C ILE A 12 -2.56 11.58 -17.01
N ARG A 13 -2.19 11.56 -15.72
CA ARG A 13 -1.18 10.65 -15.15
C ARG A 13 -1.72 9.87 -13.96
N GLY A 14 -2.98 10.08 -13.58
CA GLY A 14 -3.64 9.35 -12.51
C GLY A 14 -4.82 8.52 -13.01
N LEU A 15 -5.02 7.37 -12.37
CA LEU A 15 -6.17 6.50 -12.52
C LEU A 15 -6.76 6.22 -11.15
N VAL A 16 -8.02 6.57 -10.95
CA VAL A 16 -8.76 6.30 -9.71
C VAL A 16 -9.98 5.45 -10.04
N LEU A 17 -10.11 4.33 -9.35
CA LEU A 17 -11.26 3.43 -9.45
C LEU A 17 -12.01 3.45 -8.12
N ARG A 18 -13.24 3.98 -8.15
CA ARG A 18 -14.10 4.11 -6.98
C ARG A 18 -15.28 3.16 -6.99
N ASN A 19 -15.48 2.42 -5.92
CA ASN A 19 -16.51 1.38 -5.79
C ASN A 19 -16.45 0.37 -6.95
N THR A 20 -15.27 0.16 -7.54
CA THR A 20 -15.08 -0.60 -8.78
C THR A 20 -13.65 -1.08 -8.97
N GLY A 21 -13.50 -2.07 -9.86
CA GLY A 21 -12.23 -2.54 -10.39
C GLY A 21 -12.31 -2.71 -11.90
N GLY A 22 -11.20 -3.07 -12.53
CA GLY A 22 -11.16 -3.22 -13.98
C GLY A 22 -9.87 -3.79 -14.53
N TYR A 23 -9.82 -3.91 -15.85
CA TYR A 23 -8.64 -4.37 -16.57
C TYR A 23 -8.00 -3.20 -17.30
N VAL A 24 -6.74 -2.91 -16.97
CA VAL A 24 -5.98 -1.79 -17.53
C VAL A 24 -4.97 -2.36 -18.54
N PHE A 25 -5.10 -1.93 -19.79
CA PHE A 25 -4.31 -2.41 -20.92
C PHE A 25 -3.49 -1.28 -21.54
N GLU A 26 -2.32 -1.65 -22.08
CA GLU A 26 -1.54 -0.74 -22.89
C GLU A 26 -2.28 -0.45 -24.20
N ASP A 27 -2.37 0.82 -24.54
CA ASP A 27 -2.70 1.30 -25.88
C ASP A 27 -1.43 1.80 -26.56
N ARG A 28 -1.00 1.09 -27.61
CA ARG A 28 0.20 1.46 -28.38
C ARG A 28 -0.11 2.41 -29.53
N VAL A 29 -1.39 2.58 -29.85
CA VAL A 29 -1.84 3.30 -31.05
C VAL A 29 -2.35 4.68 -30.66
N ASN A 30 -3.24 4.73 -29.66
CA ASN A 30 -3.83 5.98 -29.24
C ASN A 30 -2.94 6.70 -28.23
N THR A 31 -2.81 8.01 -28.41
CA THR A 31 -2.06 8.87 -27.51
C THR A 31 -2.87 9.29 -26.29
N LYS A 32 -4.15 8.89 -26.18
CA LYS A 32 -5.08 9.31 -25.14
C LYS A 32 -5.73 8.11 -24.44
N PRO A 33 -5.95 8.19 -23.11
CA PRO A 33 -6.72 7.18 -22.41
C PRO A 33 -8.12 6.99 -22.98
N SER A 34 -8.58 5.74 -23.03
CA SER A 34 -9.98 5.41 -23.35
C SER A 34 -10.53 4.33 -22.41
N VAL A 35 -11.84 4.28 -22.27
CA VAL A 35 -12.54 3.33 -21.42
C VAL A 35 -13.66 2.69 -22.22
N VAL A 36 -13.74 1.36 -22.17
CA VAL A 36 -14.86 0.58 -22.70
C VAL A 36 -15.57 -0.12 -21.55
N PHE A 37 -16.80 0.35 -21.29
CA PHE A 37 -17.67 -0.15 -20.24
C PHE A 37 -18.84 -0.95 -20.82
N ARG A 38 -18.96 -2.20 -20.39
CA ARG A 38 -20.08 -3.10 -20.73
C ARG A 38 -20.84 -3.44 -19.47
N ALA A 39 -22.16 -3.53 -19.58
CA ALA A 39 -23.06 -3.78 -18.46
C ALA A 39 -24.23 -4.66 -18.92
N SER A 40 -24.80 -5.44 -18.02
CA SER A 40 -25.95 -6.32 -18.28
C SER A 40 -27.27 -5.56 -18.42
N SER A 41 -27.34 -4.33 -17.90
CA SER A 41 -28.55 -3.49 -17.95
C SER A 41 -28.20 -2.02 -18.15
N SER A 42 -29.16 -1.24 -18.63
CA SER A 42 -29.02 0.23 -18.77
C SER A 42 -28.86 0.92 -17.41
N ASN A 43 -29.43 0.38 -16.33
CA ASN A 43 -29.28 0.92 -14.98
C ASN A 43 -27.82 0.85 -14.51
N VAL A 44 -27.19 -0.32 -14.67
CA VAL A 44 -25.76 -0.48 -14.39
C VAL A 44 -24.92 0.38 -15.34
N LEU A 45 -25.32 0.50 -16.60
CA LEU A 45 -24.61 1.34 -17.58
C LEU A 45 -24.60 2.83 -17.18
N ASN A 46 -25.71 3.32 -16.64
CA ASN A 46 -25.89 4.71 -16.25
C ASN A 46 -25.30 5.02 -14.87
N ALA A 47 -25.12 4.00 -14.02
CA ALA A 47 -24.57 4.16 -12.68
C ALA A 47 -23.06 4.45 -12.65
N LEU A 48 -22.31 4.12 -13.72
CA LEU A 48 -20.88 4.43 -13.81
C LEU A 48 -20.66 5.84 -14.35
N THR A 49 -20.01 6.67 -13.54
CA THR A 49 -19.46 7.96 -13.96
C THR A 49 -18.00 7.80 -14.37
N ILE A 50 -17.60 8.55 -15.40
CA ILE A 50 -16.22 8.59 -15.90
C ILE A 50 -15.89 10.07 -16.06
N ASN A 51 -14.95 10.56 -15.24
CA ASN A 51 -14.59 11.97 -15.18
C ASN A 51 -13.07 12.13 -15.33
N VAL A 52 -12.65 13.27 -15.88
CA VAL A 52 -11.26 13.72 -15.78
C VAL A 52 -11.23 14.83 -14.75
N ILE A 53 -10.62 14.56 -13.61
CA ILE A 53 -10.48 15.52 -12.52
C ILE A 53 -9.16 16.27 -12.73
N PRO A 54 -9.20 17.60 -12.95
CA PRO A 54 -7.99 18.38 -13.02
C PRO A 54 -7.33 18.44 -11.65
N GLY A 55 -6.02 18.23 -11.60
CA GLY A 55 -5.24 18.35 -10.37
C GLY A 55 -4.12 19.35 -10.52
N ASN A 56 -3.62 19.84 -9.39
CA ASN A 56 -2.54 20.83 -9.35
C ASN A 56 -1.20 20.31 -9.93
N ILE A 57 -1.02 18.98 -9.96
CA ILE A 57 0.22 18.31 -10.39
C ILE A 57 -0.03 17.40 -11.58
N LEU A 58 -1.16 16.71 -11.60
CA LEU A 58 -1.57 15.81 -12.67
C LEU A 58 -3.09 15.74 -12.72
N ASN A 59 -3.63 15.44 -13.90
CA ASN A 59 -5.04 15.11 -14.07
C ASN A 59 -5.26 13.63 -13.80
N VAL A 60 -6.45 13.33 -13.28
CA VAL A 60 -6.86 11.99 -12.88
C VAL A 60 -8.05 11.54 -13.71
N LEU A 61 -7.93 10.38 -14.35
CA LEU A 61 -9.09 9.68 -14.89
C LEU A 61 -9.76 8.91 -13.75
N GLU A 62 -10.95 9.36 -13.34
CA GLU A 62 -11.74 8.74 -12.29
C GLU A 62 -12.90 7.96 -12.90
N LEU A 63 -13.04 6.68 -12.51
CA LEU A 63 -14.22 5.86 -12.79
C LEU A 63 -14.88 5.54 -11.46
N SER A 64 -16.18 5.80 -11.34
CA SER A 64 -16.88 5.68 -10.05
C SER A 64 -18.29 5.13 -10.22
N PHE A 65 -18.66 4.15 -9.40
CA PHE A 65 -20.07 3.87 -9.13
C PHE A 65 -20.54 4.73 -7.95
N ALA A 66 -21.66 5.42 -8.13
CA ALA A 66 -22.28 6.22 -7.08
C ALA A 66 -22.73 5.33 -5.90
N GLN A 67 -22.59 5.80 -4.66
CA GLN A 67 -22.96 5.03 -3.47
C GLN A 67 -24.47 5.08 -3.16
N ASN A 68 -25.20 6.02 -3.76
CA ASN A 68 -26.63 6.26 -3.50
C ASN A 68 -27.53 5.79 -4.66
N VAL A 69 -27.07 4.83 -5.45
CA VAL A 69 -27.89 4.23 -6.52
C VAL A 69 -28.15 2.78 -6.20
N THR A 70 -29.40 2.36 -6.37
CA THR A 70 -29.74 0.94 -6.32
C THR A 70 -29.48 0.35 -7.70
N VAL A 71 -28.44 -0.47 -7.81
CA VAL A 71 -28.13 -1.20 -9.05
C VAL A 71 -27.75 -2.63 -8.75
N ASP A 72 -28.26 -3.52 -9.60
CA ASP A 72 -27.96 -4.93 -9.60
C ASP A 72 -27.65 -5.38 -11.03
N GLY A 73 -26.61 -6.19 -11.18
CA GLY A 73 -26.26 -6.80 -12.46
C GLY A 73 -24.78 -7.13 -12.58
N GLN A 74 -24.32 -7.20 -13.82
CA GLN A 74 -22.93 -7.51 -14.15
C GLN A 74 -22.31 -6.41 -15.01
N TYR A 75 -21.01 -6.21 -14.86
CA TYR A 75 -20.27 -5.22 -15.62
C TYR A 75 -18.84 -5.65 -15.97
N LEU A 76 -18.28 -5.04 -17.00
CA LEU A 76 -16.90 -5.21 -17.42
C LEU A 76 -16.30 -3.87 -17.85
N ILE A 77 -15.25 -3.43 -17.16
CA ILE A 77 -14.50 -2.21 -17.45
C ILE A 77 -13.15 -2.59 -18.05
N ASN A 78 -12.85 -2.05 -19.22
CA ASN A 78 -11.52 -2.10 -19.82
C ASN A 78 -11.02 -0.68 -20.03
N ILE A 79 -9.80 -0.42 -19.59
CA ILE A 79 -9.19 0.89 -19.59
C ILE A 79 -7.94 0.78 -20.45
N TYR A 80 -7.87 1.52 -21.53
CA TYR A 80 -6.74 1.54 -22.44
C TYR A 80 -5.94 2.79 -22.18
N ILE A 81 -4.66 2.61 -21.86
CA ILE A 81 -3.76 3.66 -21.40
C ILE A 81 -2.53 3.67 -22.31
N PRO A 82 -2.12 4.85 -22.83
CA PRO A 82 -0.88 4.99 -23.57
C PRO A 82 0.34 4.42 -22.83
N THR A 83 1.31 3.90 -23.57
CA THR A 83 2.56 3.35 -23.02
C THR A 83 3.22 4.29 -22.01
N ASN A 84 3.55 3.77 -20.83
CA ASN A 84 4.29 4.43 -19.75
C ASN A 84 3.70 5.77 -19.27
N LEU A 85 2.38 5.90 -19.24
CA LEU A 85 1.72 7.15 -18.90
C LEU A 85 1.47 7.34 -17.40
N ILE A 86 1.08 6.30 -16.68
CA ILE A 86 0.48 6.45 -15.34
C ILE A 86 1.55 6.60 -14.25
N GLN A 87 1.34 7.55 -13.35
CA GLN A 87 2.14 7.77 -12.15
C GLN A 87 1.34 7.42 -10.88
N TYR A 88 0.02 7.51 -10.95
CA TYR A 88 -0.87 7.33 -9.81
C TYR A 88 -1.96 6.31 -10.11
N LEU A 89 -2.05 5.26 -9.29
CA LEU A 89 -3.16 4.33 -9.28
C LEU A 89 -3.75 4.27 -7.87
N GLN A 90 -5.06 4.51 -7.77
CA GLN A 90 -5.80 4.29 -6.54
C GLN A 90 -7.03 3.44 -6.82
N THR A 91 -7.27 2.45 -5.98
CA THR A 91 -8.56 1.78 -5.86
C THR A 91 -9.11 2.03 -4.47
N ASP A 92 -10.42 2.23 -4.36
CA ASP A 92 -11.09 2.22 -3.07
C ASP A 92 -11.94 0.95 -2.90
N GLN A 93 -13.18 1.05 -2.45
CA GLN A 93 -14.05 -0.09 -2.26
C GLN A 93 -14.32 -0.80 -3.59
N GLY A 94 -14.56 -2.11 -3.52
CA GLY A 94 -15.04 -2.93 -4.64
C GLY A 94 -14.01 -3.32 -5.70
N GLY A 95 -14.20 -4.52 -6.27
CA GLY A 95 -13.61 -5.02 -7.51
C GLY A 95 -12.09 -5.19 -7.57
N ASP A 96 -11.61 -6.29 -8.15
CA ASP A 96 -10.16 -6.40 -8.40
C ASP A 96 -9.75 -5.59 -9.62
N THR A 97 -8.52 -5.09 -9.57
CA THR A 97 -7.90 -4.34 -10.64
C THR A 97 -6.67 -5.07 -11.15
N VAL A 98 -6.65 -5.35 -12.45
CA VAL A 98 -5.52 -6.00 -13.12
C VAL A 98 -4.88 -5.00 -14.07
N VAL A 99 -3.59 -4.77 -13.91
CA VAL A 99 -2.82 -3.78 -14.68
C VAL A 99 -1.79 -4.51 -15.53
N ALA A 100 -1.91 -4.39 -16.84
CA ALA A 100 -0.99 -4.98 -17.80
C ALA A 100 0.40 -4.29 -17.77
N PRO A 101 1.42 -4.88 -18.43
CA PRO A 101 2.72 -4.24 -18.61
C PRO A 101 2.65 -2.90 -19.34
N ARG A 102 3.65 -2.04 -19.09
CA ARG A 102 3.86 -0.73 -19.77
C ARG A 102 2.76 0.30 -19.52
N ILE A 103 2.10 0.23 -18.37
CA ILE A 103 1.12 1.23 -17.92
C ILE A 103 1.78 2.35 -17.13
N PHE A 104 2.60 1.99 -16.14
CA PHE A 104 3.28 2.97 -15.28
C PHE A 104 4.46 3.63 -16.01
N THR A 105 4.72 4.90 -15.67
CA THR A 105 5.92 5.62 -16.09
C THR A 105 7.19 4.83 -15.76
N ALA A 106 8.23 5.01 -16.58
CA ALA A 106 9.53 4.41 -16.40
C ALA A 106 10.61 5.51 -16.44
N ASN A 107 10.55 6.43 -15.48
CA ASN A 107 11.42 7.59 -15.41
C ASN A 107 11.90 7.84 -13.97
N ALA A 108 13.23 7.89 -13.80
CA ALA A 108 13.90 8.07 -12.51
C ALA A 108 13.62 9.42 -11.82
N SER A 109 13.03 10.39 -12.53
CA SER A 109 12.64 11.70 -12.00
C SER A 109 11.18 11.77 -11.56
N THR A 110 10.37 10.75 -11.85
CA THR A 110 8.92 10.77 -11.57
C THR A 110 8.56 9.78 -10.46
N PRO A 111 7.67 10.12 -9.53
CA PRO A 111 7.16 9.18 -8.56
C PRO A 111 6.12 8.24 -9.18
N ILE A 112 6.00 7.05 -8.60
CA ILE A 112 4.91 6.10 -8.83
C ILE A 112 4.23 5.86 -7.48
N SER A 113 2.91 5.98 -7.43
CA SER A 113 2.11 5.71 -6.24
C SER A 113 0.96 4.76 -6.57
N ILE A 114 0.87 3.69 -5.80
CA ILE A 114 -0.16 2.65 -5.92
C ILE A 114 -0.82 2.51 -4.55
N SER A 115 -2.12 2.75 -4.48
CA SER A 115 -2.87 2.73 -3.23
C SER A 115 -4.14 1.89 -3.34
N SER A 116 -4.40 1.04 -2.35
CA SER A 116 -5.69 0.35 -2.18
C SER A 116 -6.29 0.67 -0.83
N PHE A 117 -7.53 1.18 -0.83
CA PHE A 117 -8.26 1.55 0.38
C PHE A 117 -9.47 0.66 0.66
N GLY A 118 -9.79 -0.30 -0.23
CA GLY A 118 -10.94 -1.18 -0.07
C GLY A 118 -10.60 -2.66 -0.03
N ALA A 119 -11.60 -3.48 -0.34
CA ALA A 119 -11.50 -4.95 -0.31
C ALA A 119 -10.98 -5.55 -1.64
N GLY A 120 -11.00 -4.79 -2.73
CA GLY A 120 -10.53 -5.24 -4.04
C GLY A 120 -9.01 -5.43 -4.09
N SER A 121 -8.56 -6.47 -4.78
CA SER A 121 -7.12 -6.71 -4.97
C SER A 121 -6.58 -5.99 -6.19
N ILE A 122 -5.33 -5.51 -6.12
CA ILE A 122 -4.60 -4.94 -7.26
C ILE A 122 -3.51 -5.92 -7.68
N VAL A 123 -3.51 -6.35 -8.94
CA VAL A 123 -2.40 -7.11 -9.52
C VAL A 123 -1.79 -6.32 -10.66
N ILE A 124 -0.50 -6.00 -10.53
CA ILE A 124 0.25 -5.23 -11.51
C ILE A 124 1.30 -6.13 -12.14
N GLU A 125 1.33 -6.17 -13.46
CA GLU A 125 2.41 -6.76 -14.24
C GLU A 125 3.26 -5.65 -14.84
N SER A 126 4.58 -5.71 -14.70
CA SER A 126 5.51 -4.81 -15.36
C SER A 126 6.76 -5.52 -15.82
N SER A 127 7.43 -4.99 -16.85
CA SER A 127 8.76 -5.49 -17.23
C SER A 127 9.85 -4.90 -16.33
N ARG A 128 9.79 -3.59 -16.07
CA ARG A 128 10.72 -2.83 -15.23
C ARG A 128 9.95 -1.69 -14.57
N LEU A 129 10.32 -1.32 -13.36
CA LEU A 129 9.87 -0.08 -12.74
C LEU A 129 11.09 0.80 -12.48
N VAL A 130 11.00 2.04 -12.94
CA VAL A 130 12.02 3.08 -12.74
C VAL A 130 11.30 4.33 -12.26
N ALA A 131 11.63 4.78 -11.06
CA ALA A 131 10.96 5.92 -10.42
C ALA A 131 11.92 6.69 -9.53
N ASN A 132 11.64 7.96 -9.24
CA ASN A 132 12.31 8.63 -8.11
C ASN A 132 11.86 7.96 -6.80
N ARG A 133 10.55 7.75 -6.67
CA ARG A 133 9.91 7.15 -5.50
C ARG A 133 8.86 6.16 -5.95
N LEU A 134 8.88 4.95 -5.40
CA LEU A 134 7.82 3.97 -5.54
C LEU A 134 7.09 3.84 -4.20
N LEU A 135 5.85 4.31 -4.14
CA LEU A 135 4.97 4.16 -2.99
C LEU A 135 3.93 3.08 -3.29
N VAL A 136 3.82 2.10 -2.41
CA VAL A 136 2.75 1.09 -2.43
C VAL A 136 2.09 1.04 -1.07
N GLU A 137 0.80 1.32 -1.02
CA GLU A 137 0.05 1.44 0.23
C GLU A 137 -1.23 0.62 0.19
N SER A 138 -1.45 -0.20 1.23
CA SER A 138 -2.72 -0.91 1.45
C SER A 138 -3.31 -0.54 2.81
N ARG A 139 -4.48 0.11 2.81
CA ARG A 139 -5.21 0.43 4.06
C ARG A 139 -6.48 -0.39 4.23
N GLY A 140 -6.96 -1.03 3.16
CA GLY A 140 -8.15 -1.87 3.18
C GLY A 140 -7.87 -3.32 3.57
N SER A 141 -8.75 -4.22 3.14
CA SER A 141 -8.58 -5.67 3.25
C SER A 141 -8.07 -6.33 1.97
N GLY A 142 -8.04 -5.59 0.85
CA GLY A 142 -7.56 -6.05 -0.44
C GLY A 142 -6.03 -6.21 -0.47
N ARG A 143 -5.56 -7.07 -1.37
CA ARG A 143 -4.13 -7.35 -1.54
C ARG A 143 -3.56 -6.57 -2.72
N ILE A 144 -2.32 -6.11 -2.61
CA ILE A 144 -1.59 -5.51 -3.73
C ILE A 144 -0.42 -6.42 -4.10
N GLN A 145 -0.37 -6.89 -5.33
CA GLN A 145 0.76 -7.65 -5.86
C GLN A 145 1.35 -6.95 -7.08
N VAL A 146 2.62 -6.56 -6.97
CA VAL A 146 3.38 -5.92 -8.04
C VAL A 146 4.41 -6.93 -8.55
N ASN A 147 4.13 -7.52 -9.72
CA ASN A 147 5.01 -8.46 -10.40
C ASN A 147 5.87 -7.72 -11.43
N VAL A 148 7.18 -7.73 -11.25
CA VAL A 148 8.14 -7.09 -12.14
C VAL A 148 9.09 -8.14 -12.72
N ARG A 149 9.10 -8.30 -14.04
CA ARG A 149 9.84 -9.41 -14.68
C ARG A 149 11.36 -9.25 -14.70
N ARG A 150 11.87 -8.01 -14.64
CA ARG A 150 13.33 -7.76 -14.74
C ARG A 150 13.87 -7.07 -13.50
N SER A 151 13.46 -5.82 -13.24
CA SER A 151 14.07 -5.04 -12.16
C SER A 151 13.21 -3.86 -11.70
N ILE A 152 13.37 -3.52 -10.43
CA ILE A 152 12.90 -2.27 -9.82
C ILE A 152 14.12 -1.42 -9.49
N SER A 153 14.10 -0.15 -9.89
CA SER A 153 15.12 0.83 -9.54
C SER A 153 14.44 2.13 -9.11
N ALA A 154 14.67 2.55 -7.87
CA ALA A 154 14.18 3.82 -7.38
C ALA A 154 15.13 4.47 -6.37
N ASP A 155 15.06 5.78 -6.15
CA ASP A 155 15.79 6.38 -5.02
C ASP A 155 15.14 5.94 -3.70
N SER A 156 13.80 5.89 -3.66
CA SER A 156 13.03 5.47 -2.50
C SER A 156 11.96 4.45 -2.88
N ILE A 157 11.80 3.41 -2.06
CA ILE A 157 10.69 2.46 -2.12
C ILE A 157 10.04 2.45 -0.74
N ASP A 158 8.75 2.79 -0.68
CA ASP A 158 7.94 2.78 0.52
C ASP A 158 6.78 1.79 0.36
N LEU A 159 6.77 0.75 1.17
CA LEU A 159 5.69 -0.24 1.23
C LEU A 159 5.03 -0.14 2.61
N SER A 160 3.72 0.08 2.65
CA SER A 160 3.00 0.21 3.92
C SER A 160 1.64 -0.46 3.92
N THR A 161 1.40 -1.34 4.89
CA THR A 161 0.07 -1.86 5.21
C THR A 161 -0.41 -1.31 6.54
N SER A 162 -1.68 -0.88 6.62
CA SER A 162 -2.29 -0.46 7.88
C SER A 162 -3.63 -1.16 8.18
N GLY A 163 -4.16 -1.91 7.23
CA GLY A 163 -5.38 -2.71 7.37
C GLY A 163 -5.10 -4.21 7.45
N PHE A 164 -6.04 -4.99 6.93
CA PHE A 164 -5.92 -6.45 6.80
C PHE A 164 -5.27 -6.87 5.46
N GLY A 165 -5.16 -5.94 4.51
CA GLY A 165 -4.59 -6.16 3.19
C GLY A 165 -3.08 -6.34 3.20
N SER A 166 -2.56 -7.24 2.36
CA SER A 166 -1.13 -7.49 2.22
C SER A 166 -0.54 -6.83 0.97
N ILE A 167 0.78 -6.61 0.98
CA ILE A 167 1.54 -6.14 -0.18
C ILE A 167 2.57 -7.20 -0.55
N ALA A 168 2.71 -7.50 -1.83
CA ALA A 168 3.78 -8.32 -2.37
C ALA A 168 4.49 -7.57 -3.50
N LEU A 169 5.75 -7.20 -3.27
CA LEU A 169 6.63 -6.62 -4.27
C LEU A 169 7.54 -7.72 -4.81
N VAL A 170 7.23 -8.21 -6.01
CA VAL A 170 7.86 -9.40 -6.59
C VAL A 170 8.73 -9.00 -7.78
N ALA A 171 10.06 -9.09 -7.64
CA ALA A 171 11.01 -8.73 -8.69
C ALA A 171 12.34 -9.50 -8.59
N PRO A 172 12.92 -9.99 -9.71
CA PRO A 172 14.24 -10.62 -9.72
C PRO A 172 15.40 -9.72 -9.30
N SER A 173 15.22 -8.40 -9.33
CA SER A 173 16.22 -7.44 -8.89
C SER A 173 15.54 -6.17 -8.39
N THR A 174 15.93 -5.71 -7.20
CA THR A 174 15.44 -4.48 -6.59
C THR A 174 16.63 -3.64 -6.11
N THR A 175 16.73 -2.42 -6.59
CA THR A 175 17.74 -1.44 -6.15
C THR A 175 17.06 -0.19 -5.62
N ALA A 176 17.40 0.19 -4.39
CA ALA A 176 16.93 1.42 -3.77
C ALA A 176 18.04 2.13 -3.00
N LYS A 177 18.01 3.47 -2.90
CA LYS A 177 18.82 4.13 -1.85
C LYS A 177 18.14 3.94 -0.51
N GLN A 178 16.82 4.15 -0.46
CA GLN A 178 16.01 3.98 0.74
C GLN A 178 14.91 2.96 0.50
N LEU A 179 14.84 1.91 1.32
CA LEU A 179 13.78 0.92 1.28
C LEU A 179 13.09 0.87 2.64
N SER A 180 11.84 1.33 2.70
CA SER A 180 11.01 1.32 3.90
C SER A 180 9.86 0.35 3.74
N VAL A 181 9.78 -0.63 4.63
CA VAL A 181 8.74 -1.67 4.61
C VAL A 181 8.08 -1.72 5.98
N VAL A 182 6.80 -1.37 6.03
CA VAL A 182 6.05 -1.21 7.26
C VAL A 182 4.75 -2.00 7.20
N SER A 183 4.53 -2.82 8.22
CA SER A 183 3.24 -3.45 8.50
C SER A 183 2.73 -2.91 9.83
N SER A 184 1.64 -2.15 9.84
CA SER A 184 1.03 -1.61 11.07
C SER A 184 -0.38 -2.14 11.35
N GLY A 185 -0.88 -3.04 10.51
CA GLY A 185 -2.14 -3.76 10.72
C GLY A 185 -1.90 -5.26 10.86
N SER A 186 -2.85 -6.07 10.40
CA SER A 186 -2.71 -7.53 10.34
C SER A 186 -2.18 -8.02 8.98
N GLY A 187 -2.18 -7.15 7.96
CA GLY A 187 -1.70 -7.47 6.62
C GLY A 187 -0.18 -7.49 6.53
N SER A 188 0.40 -8.54 5.96
CA SER A 188 1.86 -8.69 5.83
C SER A 188 2.42 -8.04 4.56
N VAL A 189 3.72 -7.72 4.57
CA VAL A 189 4.45 -7.21 3.40
C VAL A 189 5.56 -8.17 3.00
N PHE A 190 5.60 -8.53 1.73
CA PHE A 190 6.56 -9.46 1.13
C PHE A 190 7.39 -8.73 0.08
N VAL A 191 8.71 -8.90 0.11
CA VAL A 191 9.65 -8.32 -0.87
C VAL A 191 10.63 -9.39 -1.34
N GLY A 192 10.75 -9.61 -2.64
CA GLY A 192 11.70 -10.56 -3.21
C GLY A 192 11.20 -11.19 -4.51
N THR A 193 11.52 -12.45 -4.75
CA THR A 193 11.07 -13.21 -5.93
C THR A 193 9.94 -14.16 -5.58
N SER A 194 9.22 -14.66 -6.59
CA SER A 194 8.03 -15.51 -6.40
C SER A 194 8.33 -16.92 -5.88
N ALA A 195 9.61 -17.28 -5.70
CA ALA A 195 10.02 -18.53 -5.11
C ALA A 195 11.00 -18.21 -3.97
N PRO A 196 10.79 -18.67 -2.73
CA PRO A 196 11.79 -18.54 -1.68
C PRO A 196 13.05 -19.25 -2.16
N THR A 197 14.04 -18.46 -2.52
CA THR A 197 15.29 -19.03 -2.99
C THR A 197 16.11 -19.44 -1.77
N ASN A 198 16.64 -20.66 -1.77
CA ASN A 198 17.62 -21.10 -0.77
C ASN A 198 18.72 -20.05 -0.58
N ALA A 199 19.39 -20.03 0.58
CA ALA A 199 20.42 -19.04 0.93
C ALA A 199 21.60 -18.87 -0.06
N THR A 200 21.67 -19.72 -1.09
CA THR A 200 22.64 -19.70 -2.21
C THR A 200 22.17 -18.93 -3.44
N ALA A 201 20.99 -18.30 -3.39
CA ALA A 201 20.47 -17.49 -4.49
C ALA A 201 21.37 -16.26 -4.77
N PRO A 202 21.47 -15.82 -6.04
CA PRO A 202 22.14 -14.56 -6.34
C PRO A 202 21.45 -13.41 -5.60
N VAL A 203 22.25 -12.48 -5.07
CA VAL A 203 21.76 -11.27 -4.41
C VAL A 203 20.86 -10.51 -5.37
N SER A 204 19.58 -10.38 -5.02
CA SER A 204 18.58 -9.71 -5.84
C SER A 204 18.20 -8.34 -5.28
N LEU A 205 18.49 -8.06 -4.00
CA LEU A 205 18.11 -6.83 -3.33
C LEU A 205 19.32 -6.01 -2.87
N HIS A 206 19.36 -4.74 -3.27
CA HIS A 206 20.38 -3.78 -2.85
C HIS A 206 19.72 -2.50 -2.31
N ALA A 207 20.00 -2.18 -1.06
CA ALA A 207 19.54 -0.94 -0.42
C ALA A 207 20.69 -0.20 0.27
N THR A 208 20.77 1.14 0.20
CA THR A 208 21.72 1.86 1.08
C THR A 208 21.21 1.85 2.52
N THR A 209 19.96 2.26 2.72
CA THR A 209 19.28 2.22 4.01
C THR A 209 18.00 1.40 3.90
N LEU A 210 17.82 0.46 4.83
CA LEU A 210 16.64 -0.37 4.96
C LEU A 210 15.92 -0.04 6.28
N VAL A 211 14.60 0.06 6.22
CA VAL A 211 13.75 0.21 7.40
C VAL A 211 12.69 -0.87 7.34
N ALA A 212 12.61 -1.72 8.35
CA ALA A 212 11.63 -2.80 8.42
C ALA A 212 10.89 -2.76 9.75
N LYS A 213 9.57 -2.52 9.71
CA LYS A 213 8.78 -2.36 10.95
C LYS A 213 7.50 -3.17 10.93
N ALA A 214 7.28 -3.94 11.97
CA ALA A 214 6.03 -4.64 12.24
C ALA A 214 5.42 -4.07 13.52
N PHE A 215 4.33 -3.30 13.41
CA PHE A 215 3.65 -2.61 14.52
C PHE A 215 2.29 -3.22 14.90
N GLY A 216 1.81 -4.21 14.15
CA GLY A 216 0.58 -4.94 14.42
C GLY A 216 0.83 -6.45 14.45
N ASP A 217 -0.07 -7.22 13.87
CA ASP A 217 0.06 -8.68 13.76
C ASP A 217 0.63 -9.11 12.39
N GLY A 218 0.67 -8.19 11.42
CA GLY A 218 1.21 -8.47 10.10
C GLY A 218 2.73 -8.52 10.09
N ASN A 219 3.30 -9.40 9.28
CA ASN A 219 4.74 -9.61 9.18
C ASN A 219 5.39 -8.75 8.10
N VAL A 220 6.69 -8.52 8.23
CA VAL A 220 7.54 -8.01 7.15
C VAL A 220 8.53 -9.10 6.75
N PHE A 221 8.49 -9.54 5.50
CA PHE A 221 9.33 -10.64 5.02
C PHE A 221 10.07 -10.32 3.73
N PHE A 222 11.40 -10.40 3.81
CA PHE A 222 12.31 -10.36 2.66
C PHE A 222 12.66 -11.78 2.23
N MET A 223 12.14 -12.18 1.07
CA MET A 223 12.17 -13.57 0.58
C MET A 223 13.50 -13.95 -0.09
N ASP A 224 14.28 -12.96 -0.52
CA ASP A 224 15.51 -13.17 -1.27
C ASP A 224 16.75 -12.70 -0.53
N ALA A 225 17.90 -13.19 -1.00
CA ALA A 225 19.20 -12.66 -0.62
C ALA A 225 19.34 -11.18 -0.98
N GLY A 226 19.79 -10.37 -0.02
CA GLY A 226 19.97 -8.93 -0.18
C GLY A 226 21.19 -8.39 0.53
N THR A 227 21.53 -7.14 0.24
CA THR A 227 22.57 -6.39 0.94
C THR A 227 22.07 -5.00 1.32
N CYS A 228 22.52 -4.51 2.48
CA CYS A 228 22.33 -3.12 2.84
C CYS A 228 23.47 -2.53 3.67
N HIS A 229 23.62 -1.20 3.69
CA HIS A 229 24.62 -0.55 4.55
C HIS A 229 24.06 -0.27 5.94
N GLY A 230 22.89 0.36 6.03
CA GLY A 230 22.23 0.66 7.30
C GLY A 230 20.83 0.08 7.40
N ASN A 231 20.46 -0.40 8.58
CA ASN A 231 19.16 -1.00 8.85
C ASN A 231 18.56 -0.50 10.18
N ASP A 232 17.28 -0.11 10.17
CA ASP A 232 16.47 0.18 11.35
C ASP A 232 15.28 -0.78 11.39
N VAL A 233 15.32 -1.72 12.34
CA VAL A 233 14.31 -2.77 12.50
C VAL A 233 13.54 -2.57 13.79
N GLN A 234 12.22 -2.69 13.73
CA GLN A 234 11.38 -2.51 14.91
C GLN A 234 10.18 -3.46 14.91
N THR A 235 9.91 -4.07 16.06
CA THR A 235 8.67 -4.82 16.31
C THR A 235 7.91 -4.16 17.47
N SER A 236 6.61 -4.05 17.30
CA SER A 236 5.63 -3.65 18.32
C SER A 236 4.35 -4.42 18.00
N GLY A 237 3.73 -5.10 18.96
CA GLY A 237 2.70 -6.11 18.66
C GLY A 237 3.28 -7.50 18.39
N HIS A 238 2.54 -8.34 17.65
CA HIS A 238 2.85 -9.77 17.43
C HIS A 238 3.53 -10.07 16.08
N GLY A 239 3.53 -9.10 15.17
CA GLY A 239 4.10 -9.24 13.84
C GLY A 239 5.62 -9.39 13.87
N ASN A 240 6.15 -10.28 13.05
CA ASN A 240 7.57 -10.59 12.99
C ASN A 240 8.25 -9.86 11.81
N VAL A 241 9.56 -9.66 11.93
CA VAL A 241 10.41 -9.15 10.84
C VAL A 241 11.42 -10.22 10.42
N TYR A 242 11.41 -10.58 9.15
CA TYR A 242 12.28 -11.60 8.56
C TYR A 242 13.24 -10.95 7.57
N LEU A 243 14.47 -10.72 8.02
CA LEU A 243 15.58 -10.12 7.27
C LEU A 243 16.82 -11.05 7.23
N HIS A 244 16.68 -12.32 7.62
CA HIS A 244 17.78 -13.28 7.70
C HIS A 244 18.46 -13.57 6.35
N HIS A 245 17.78 -13.31 5.23
CA HIS A 245 18.38 -13.36 3.89
C HIS A 245 19.08 -12.06 3.47
N VAL A 246 18.84 -10.93 4.15
CA VAL A 246 19.39 -9.63 3.80
C VAL A 246 20.56 -9.29 4.74
N ARG A 247 21.76 -9.23 4.18
CA ARG A 247 22.99 -8.91 4.92
C ARG A 247 23.17 -7.41 5.02
N CYS A 248 22.95 -6.85 6.20
CA CYS A 248 23.17 -5.43 6.44
C CYS A 248 24.49 -5.18 7.20
N GLU A 249 25.22 -4.12 6.86
CA GLU A 249 26.48 -3.81 7.56
C GLU A 249 26.20 -3.37 9.01
N ASN A 250 25.29 -2.42 9.18
CA ASN A 250 24.91 -1.88 10.48
C ASN A 250 23.41 -2.03 10.72
N THR A 251 23.02 -2.73 11.79
CA THR A 251 21.62 -2.92 12.16
C THR A 251 21.34 -2.39 13.55
N ASN A 252 20.33 -1.53 13.66
CA ASN A 252 19.71 -1.18 14.94
C ASN A 252 18.35 -1.88 15.01
N ALA A 253 18.14 -2.65 16.07
CA ALA A 253 16.93 -3.43 16.30
C ALA A 253 16.27 -3.01 17.60
N LEU A 254 14.96 -2.78 17.57
CA LEU A 254 14.15 -2.39 18.73
C LEU A 254 12.94 -3.31 18.88
N VAL A 255 12.96 -4.17 19.89
CA VAL A 255 11.87 -5.09 20.23
C VAL A 255 11.02 -4.45 21.34
N LEU A 256 9.76 -4.13 21.05
CA LEU A 256 8.80 -3.56 22.02
C LEU A 256 7.60 -4.48 22.31
N GLY A 257 7.33 -5.45 21.43
CA GLY A 257 6.17 -6.34 21.48
C GLY A 257 6.57 -7.79 21.73
N SER A 258 5.71 -8.71 21.32
CA SER A 258 5.95 -10.16 21.30
C SER A 258 6.45 -10.67 19.95
N GLY A 259 6.44 -9.83 18.91
CA GLY A 259 6.95 -10.14 17.59
C GLY A 259 8.48 -10.30 17.56
N ASN A 260 8.93 -11.36 16.89
CA ASN A 260 10.33 -11.73 16.75
C ASN A 260 10.99 -11.06 15.53
N MET A 261 12.31 -10.96 15.59
CA MET A 261 13.14 -10.50 14.48
C MET A 261 14.14 -11.58 14.09
N TYR A 262 14.32 -11.81 12.79
CA TYR A 262 15.33 -12.72 12.25
C TYR A 262 16.28 -11.91 11.40
N LEU A 263 17.52 -11.74 11.85
CA LEU A 263 18.45 -10.73 11.32
C LEU A 263 19.78 -11.37 10.89
N THR A 264 20.36 -10.84 9.82
CA THR A 264 21.76 -11.12 9.44
C THR A 264 22.49 -9.79 9.29
N THR A 265 23.56 -9.61 10.06
CA THR A 265 24.37 -8.37 10.07
C THR A 265 25.83 -8.74 9.83
N THR A 266 26.64 -7.87 9.23
CA THR A 266 28.05 -8.18 8.89
C THR A 266 29.07 -7.29 9.64
N GLY A 267 28.66 -6.11 10.11
CA GLY A 267 29.48 -5.19 10.87
C GLY A 267 29.04 -5.06 12.32
N MET A 268 28.00 -4.26 12.58
CA MET A 268 27.54 -3.97 13.94
C MET A 268 26.04 -4.16 14.10
N LEU A 269 25.65 -4.93 15.12
CA LEU A 269 24.27 -5.11 15.54
C LEU A 269 24.06 -4.49 16.92
N ARG A 270 23.10 -3.57 17.04
CA ARG A 270 22.62 -3.05 18.32
C ARG A 270 21.18 -3.49 18.53
N VAL A 271 20.90 -4.21 19.60
CA VAL A 271 19.55 -4.64 19.98
C VAL A 271 19.16 -3.94 21.27
N GLN A 272 18.00 -3.28 21.24
CA GLN A 272 17.28 -2.84 22.42
C GLN A 272 16.03 -3.69 22.54
N ASP A 273 15.97 -4.47 23.61
CA ASP A 273 14.81 -5.30 23.91
C ASP A 273 14.10 -4.75 25.14
N MET A 274 12.83 -4.40 24.95
CA MET A 274 11.91 -3.93 25.98
C MET A 274 10.58 -4.70 25.90
N GLY A 275 10.54 -5.80 25.13
CA GLY A 275 9.34 -6.56 24.83
C GLY A 275 9.41 -8.00 25.35
N ALA A 276 8.53 -8.84 24.81
CA ALA A 276 8.49 -10.29 25.06
C ALA A 276 8.94 -11.11 23.84
N GLY A 277 9.20 -10.47 22.70
CA GLY A 277 9.76 -11.08 21.51
C GLY A 277 11.27 -11.31 21.64
N SER A 278 11.91 -11.78 20.58
CA SER A 278 13.36 -12.01 20.56
C SER A 278 13.99 -11.62 19.22
N ALA A 279 15.25 -11.20 19.28
CA ALA A 279 16.09 -11.00 18.11
C ALA A 279 16.97 -12.23 17.87
N TYR A 280 16.67 -12.99 16.82
CA TYR A 280 17.43 -14.13 16.35
C TYR A 280 18.46 -13.69 15.30
N VAL A 281 19.71 -14.10 15.47
CA VAL A 281 20.83 -13.62 14.65
C VAL A 281 21.62 -14.77 14.05
N ALA A 282 21.96 -14.64 12.76
CA ALA A 282 22.90 -15.56 12.11
C ALA A 282 24.30 -15.36 12.69
N GLU A 283 25.02 -16.46 12.91
CA GLU A 283 26.42 -16.42 13.35
C GLU A 283 27.31 -15.91 12.23
N GLU A 284 28.02 -14.81 12.49
CA GLU A 284 28.94 -14.18 11.55
C GLU A 284 30.21 -13.75 12.33
N PRO A 285 31.41 -14.29 12.03
CA PRO A 285 32.59 -14.21 12.90
C PRO A 285 33.09 -12.80 13.24
N SER A 286 32.83 -11.82 12.38
CA SER A 286 33.33 -10.45 12.51
C SER A 286 32.31 -9.46 13.10
N VAL A 287 31.12 -9.90 13.48
CA VAL A 287 30.04 -9.01 13.92
C VAL A 287 30.22 -8.56 15.36
N LYS A 288 30.12 -7.25 15.58
CA LYS A 288 30.02 -6.66 16.92
C LYS A 288 28.56 -6.61 17.34
N VAL A 289 28.18 -7.41 18.33
CA VAL A 289 26.82 -7.43 18.89
C VAL A 289 26.78 -6.68 20.22
N VAL A 290 25.82 -5.77 20.36
CA VAL A 290 25.51 -5.05 21.59
C VAL A 290 24.03 -5.24 21.92
N GLY A 291 23.73 -5.82 23.07
CA GLY A 291 22.35 -6.12 23.50
C GLY A 291 22.01 -7.62 23.42
N PRO A 292 20.79 -8.00 23.86
CA PRO A 292 20.38 -9.38 23.92
C PRO A 292 20.05 -9.94 22.52
N VAL A 293 20.54 -11.14 22.24
CA VAL A 293 20.26 -11.90 20.99
C VAL A 293 20.18 -13.39 21.30
N LEU A 294 19.49 -14.13 20.43
CA LEU A 294 19.49 -15.59 20.40
C LEU A 294 20.10 -16.09 19.09
N PRO A 295 20.74 -17.27 19.07
CA PRO A 295 21.21 -17.86 17.82
C PRO A 295 20.02 -18.13 16.88
N MET A 296 20.23 -17.91 15.59
CA MET A 296 19.23 -18.23 14.56
C MET A 296 18.81 -19.71 14.68
N PRO A 297 17.50 -20.02 14.70
CA PRO A 297 17.04 -21.40 14.69
C PRO A 297 17.45 -22.09 13.37
N GLN A 298 17.58 -23.41 13.40
CA GLN A 298 17.91 -24.21 12.20
C GLN A 298 16.87 -24.01 11.09
N GLU A 299 15.60 -23.86 11.46
CA GLU A 299 14.51 -23.53 10.55
C GLU A 299 13.82 -22.25 11.03
N VAL A 300 13.83 -21.22 10.18
CA VAL A 300 13.14 -19.96 10.45
C VAL A 300 11.65 -20.13 10.12
N PRO A 301 10.71 -19.84 11.04
CA PRO A 301 9.28 -20.00 10.81
C PRO A 301 8.74 -18.86 9.94
N VAL A 302 9.01 -18.94 8.63
CA VAL A 302 8.62 -17.92 7.65
C VAL A 302 7.11 -17.94 7.39
N PRO A 303 6.48 -16.77 7.18
CA PRO A 303 5.06 -16.71 6.87
C PRO A 303 4.81 -17.21 5.45
N PRO A 304 3.69 -17.91 5.19
CA PRO A 304 3.38 -18.37 3.85
C PRO A 304 3.13 -17.18 2.92
N TYR A 305 3.74 -17.22 1.75
CA TYR A 305 3.44 -16.33 0.64
C TYR A 305 2.66 -17.11 -0.44
N ALA A 306 1.45 -16.65 -0.75
CA ALA A 306 0.64 -17.18 -1.84
C ALA A 306 0.48 -16.11 -2.92
N ARG A 307 1.01 -16.40 -4.11
CA ARG A 307 0.85 -15.53 -5.28
C ARG A 307 -0.64 -15.43 -5.62
N LEU A 308 -1.12 -14.20 -5.80
CA LEU A 308 -2.44 -13.96 -6.38
C LEU A 308 -2.46 -14.47 -7.82
N VAL A 309 -3.45 -15.31 -8.09
CA VAL A 309 -3.80 -15.70 -9.45
C VAL A 309 -4.54 -14.52 -10.07
N VAL A 310 -4.06 -14.07 -11.24
CA VAL A 310 -4.75 -13.05 -12.03
C VAL A 310 -6.06 -13.69 -12.48
N SER A 311 -7.19 -13.14 -12.02
CA SER A 311 -8.51 -13.60 -12.47
C SER A 311 -8.66 -13.36 -13.96
N ASP A 312 -9.22 -14.35 -14.66
CA ASP A 312 -9.54 -14.22 -16.07
C ASP A 312 -10.52 -13.07 -16.30
N ARG A 313 -10.36 -12.44 -17.47
CA ARG A 313 -11.19 -11.32 -17.89
C ARG A 313 -12.66 -11.75 -17.99
N SER A 314 -13.40 -11.47 -16.93
CA SER A 314 -14.80 -11.86 -16.78
C SER A 314 -15.66 -10.70 -16.28
N PRO A 315 -16.97 -10.68 -16.61
CA PRO A 315 -17.91 -9.75 -16.01
C PRO A 315 -17.96 -9.91 -14.49
N ARG A 316 -18.07 -8.79 -13.78
CA ARG A 316 -18.14 -8.72 -12.31
C ARG A 316 -19.56 -8.39 -11.88
N ALA A 317 -20.04 -9.04 -10.83
CA ALA A 317 -21.30 -8.68 -10.21
C ALA A 317 -21.19 -7.32 -9.49
N ILE A 318 -22.28 -6.56 -9.48
CA ILE A 318 -22.45 -5.35 -8.70
C ILE A 318 -23.80 -5.40 -8.00
N HIS A 319 -23.79 -5.13 -6.70
CA HIS A 319 -24.98 -4.98 -5.89
C HIS A 319 -24.79 -3.72 -5.04
N LEU A 320 -25.46 -2.65 -5.44
CA LEU A 320 -25.51 -1.40 -4.69
C LEU A 320 -26.95 -1.18 -4.25
N ILE A 321 -27.13 -0.73 -3.02
CA ILE A 321 -28.43 -0.39 -2.44
C ILE A 321 -28.33 1.08 -2.07
N ALA A 322 -29.25 1.91 -2.58
CA ALA A 322 -29.32 3.29 -2.14
C ALA A 322 -29.56 3.31 -0.62
N ASN A 323 -28.74 4.06 0.12
CA ASN A 323 -29.00 4.30 1.54
C ASN A 323 -30.35 5.01 1.66
N SER A 324 -31.40 4.27 2.02
CA SER A 324 -32.62 4.88 2.54
C SER A 324 -32.23 5.55 3.85
N THR A 325 -32.32 6.87 3.92
CA THR A 325 -32.39 7.58 5.20
C THR A 325 -33.64 7.07 5.92
N THR A 326 -33.52 5.96 6.64
CA THR A 326 -34.46 5.62 7.68
C THR A 326 -34.25 6.66 8.78
N THR A 327 -35.15 7.63 8.83
CA THR A 327 -35.40 8.42 10.03
C THR A 327 -35.64 7.45 11.16
N THR A 328 -34.63 7.27 12.02
CA THR A 328 -34.78 6.50 13.26
C THR A 328 -35.81 7.23 14.12
N PRO A 329 -36.94 6.61 14.51
CA PRO A 329 -37.80 7.20 15.52
C PRO A 329 -37.02 7.30 16.82
N ALA A 330 -37.12 8.46 17.48
CA ALA A 330 -36.46 8.72 18.75
C ALA A 330 -36.95 7.70 19.80
N ILE A 331 -36.06 6.79 20.21
CA ILE A 331 -36.28 5.92 21.36
C ILE A 331 -35.65 6.62 22.56
N SER A 332 -36.50 7.06 23.48
CA SER A 332 -36.13 7.47 24.82
C SER A 332 -35.58 6.27 25.58
N SER A 333 -34.27 6.25 25.87
CA SER A 333 -33.68 5.24 26.76
C SER A 333 -33.35 5.86 28.12
N SER A 334 -34.09 5.38 29.12
CA SER A 334 -33.85 5.57 30.54
C SER A 334 -32.48 5.05 30.99
N ASN A 335 -31.87 5.79 31.93
CA ASN A 335 -30.71 5.43 32.74
C ASN A 335 -30.63 3.95 33.13
N GLN A 336 -29.57 3.24 32.71
CA GLN A 336 -28.76 2.33 33.53
C GLN A 336 -27.45 2.02 32.77
N GLY A 337 -26.29 2.17 33.42
CA GLY A 337 -25.00 1.78 32.82
C GLY A 337 -23.75 2.58 33.23
N VAL A 338 -23.79 3.38 34.29
CA VAL A 338 -22.58 3.99 34.86
C VAL A 338 -21.91 2.95 35.75
N HIS A 339 -21.06 2.07 35.21
CA HIS A 339 -20.02 1.37 36.01
C HIS A 339 -18.93 0.65 35.18
N LEU A 340 -19.02 0.58 33.83
CA LEU A 340 -17.98 -0.06 32.99
C LEU A 340 -16.98 0.92 32.32
N ALA A 341 -17.22 2.23 32.40
CA ALA A 341 -16.40 3.24 31.70
C ALA A 341 -15.15 3.69 32.47
N ILE A 342 -15.00 3.35 33.75
CA ILE A 342 -13.95 3.93 34.62
C ILE A 342 -12.66 3.10 34.62
N TRP A 343 -12.68 1.84 34.18
CA TRP A 343 -11.47 1.00 34.13
C TRP A 343 -10.62 1.16 32.84
N PHE A 344 -11.22 1.58 31.72
CA PHE A 344 -10.48 1.78 30.45
C PHE A 344 -9.77 3.13 30.34
N ALA A 345 -10.17 4.14 31.14
CA ALA A 345 -9.68 5.51 31.00
C ALA A 345 -8.29 5.76 31.63
N CYS A 346 -7.84 4.95 32.60
CA CYS A 346 -6.64 5.27 33.37
C CYS A 346 -5.33 4.61 32.88
N ILE A 347 -5.39 3.58 32.02
CA ILE A 347 -4.19 2.82 31.60
C ILE A 347 -3.83 3.04 30.12
N LEU A 348 -4.78 3.45 29.27
CA LEU A 348 -4.54 3.66 27.83
C LEU A 348 -4.10 5.10 27.45
N VAL A 349 -4.46 6.10 28.26
CA VAL A 349 -4.19 7.51 27.93
C VAL A 349 -2.71 7.89 28.01
N PRO A 350 -1.89 7.42 28.97
CA PRO A 350 -0.46 7.78 29.02
C PRO A 350 0.35 7.20 27.84
N TRP A 351 -0.01 5.99 27.39
CA TRP A 351 0.68 5.31 26.29
C TRP A 351 0.36 5.91 24.91
N VAL A 352 -0.90 6.30 24.69
CA VAL A 352 -1.29 7.00 23.46
C VAL A 352 -0.64 8.39 23.38
N VAL A 353 -0.50 9.10 24.50
CA VAL A 353 0.14 10.42 24.55
C VAL A 353 1.65 10.33 24.35
N ALA A 354 2.34 9.34 24.94
CA ALA A 354 3.77 9.12 24.71
C ALA A 354 4.07 8.71 23.25
N PHE A 355 3.23 7.83 22.67
CA PHE A 355 3.29 7.45 21.26
C PHE A 355 3.05 8.65 20.34
N PHE A 356 2.05 9.49 20.62
CA PHE A 356 1.77 10.69 19.84
C PHE A 356 2.92 11.72 19.95
N VAL A 357 3.51 11.90 21.13
CA VAL A 357 4.60 12.88 21.32
C VAL A 357 5.90 12.46 20.60
N ILE A 358 6.23 11.16 20.58
CA ILE A 358 7.40 10.63 19.86
C ILE A 358 7.18 10.67 18.35
N VAL A 359 5.97 10.30 17.89
CA VAL A 359 5.58 10.38 16.47
C VAL A 359 5.54 11.84 15.99
N VAL A 360 4.98 12.77 16.77
CA VAL A 360 4.93 14.21 16.44
C VAL A 360 6.32 14.85 16.43
N ARG A 361 7.22 14.49 17.36
CA ARG A 361 8.61 14.99 17.35
C ARG A 361 9.39 14.51 16.12
N LYS A 362 9.18 13.27 15.65
CA LYS A 362 9.82 12.77 14.42
C LYS A 362 9.15 13.28 13.13
N ILE A 363 7.84 13.60 13.17
CA ILE A 363 7.11 14.23 12.05
C ILE A 363 7.49 15.70 11.87
N ARG A 364 7.87 16.44 12.93
CA ARG A 364 8.37 17.82 12.79
C ARG A 364 9.68 17.90 11.99
N ALA A 365 10.53 16.87 12.05
CA ALA A 365 11.70 16.75 11.16
C ALA A 365 11.32 16.39 9.71
N LYS A 366 10.12 15.86 9.47
CA LYS A 366 9.53 15.58 8.15
C LYS A 366 8.57 16.68 7.66
N ARG A 367 8.51 17.86 8.29
CA ARG A 367 7.56 18.92 7.89
C ARG A 367 7.80 19.51 6.50
N ALA A 368 8.96 19.29 5.87
CA ALA A 368 9.14 19.57 4.44
C ALA A 368 8.43 18.54 3.52
N ILE A 369 8.19 17.32 4.01
CA ILE A 369 7.61 16.18 3.27
C ILE A 369 6.07 16.19 3.33
N GLN A 370 5.48 16.77 4.38
CA GLN A 370 4.02 16.89 4.53
C GLN A 370 3.40 18.02 3.70
N VAL A 371 4.18 19.03 3.28
CA VAL A 371 3.67 20.11 2.42
C VAL A 371 3.29 19.60 1.03
N GLN A 372 3.97 18.56 0.54
CA GLN A 372 3.62 17.90 -0.73
C GLN A 372 2.36 17.02 -0.60
N LEU A 373 2.18 16.26 0.48
CA LEU A 373 0.98 15.41 0.65
C LEU A 373 -0.29 16.21 0.98
N LYS A 374 -0.20 17.32 1.74
CA LYS A 374 -1.38 18.16 2.04
C LYS A 374 -1.91 18.86 0.78
N ALA A 375 -1.04 19.17 -0.17
CA ALA A 375 -1.42 19.65 -1.50
C ALA A 375 -2.16 18.60 -2.35
N PHE A 376 -2.01 17.30 -2.05
CA PHE A 376 -2.73 16.21 -2.73
C PHE A 376 -4.10 15.89 -2.12
N THR A 377 -4.31 16.10 -0.81
CA THR A 377 -5.61 15.85 -0.15
C THR A 377 -6.53 17.07 -0.08
N GLU A 378 -6.01 18.31 -0.04
CA GLU A 378 -6.85 19.52 -0.03
C GLU A 378 -7.40 19.90 -1.42
N ALA A 379 -6.92 19.29 -2.50
CA ALA A 379 -7.43 19.52 -3.86
C ALA A 379 -8.74 18.77 -4.18
N THR A 380 -9.28 17.96 -3.25
CA THR A 380 -10.48 17.13 -3.47
C THR A 380 -11.67 17.45 -2.57
N THR A 381 -11.63 18.52 -1.78
CA THR A 381 -12.84 19.02 -1.11
C THR A 381 -13.53 20.05 -2.01
N PRO A 382 -14.77 19.83 -2.49
CA PRO A 382 -15.52 20.88 -3.17
C PRO A 382 -15.76 22.03 -2.19
N MET A 383 -15.27 23.24 -2.54
CA MET A 383 -15.70 24.47 -1.87
C MET A 383 -17.19 24.68 -2.16
N SER A 384 -18.01 24.85 -1.11
CA SER A 384 -19.38 25.30 -1.25
C SER A 384 -19.37 26.74 -1.79
N VAL A 385 -19.82 26.93 -3.02
CA VAL A 385 -20.11 28.26 -3.56
C VAL A 385 -21.43 28.72 -2.98
N ASN A 386 -21.38 29.60 -1.98
CA ASN A 386 -22.54 30.41 -1.61
C ASN A 386 -22.78 31.44 -2.73
N GLN A 387 -23.84 31.25 -3.51
CA GLN A 387 -24.38 32.30 -4.37
C GLN A 387 -24.96 33.41 -3.49
N VAL A 388 -24.40 34.61 -3.63
CA VAL A 388 -25.02 35.85 -3.18
C VAL A 388 -26.08 36.23 -4.22
N VAL A 389 -27.35 36.19 -3.83
CA VAL A 389 -28.45 36.83 -4.55
C VAL A 389 -28.60 38.24 -3.97
N LEU A 390 -28.20 39.26 -4.74
CA LEU A 390 -28.58 40.65 -4.47
C LEU A 390 -29.85 40.93 -5.28
N HIS A 391 -30.97 41.09 -4.57
CA HIS A 391 -32.13 41.79 -5.08
C HIS A 391 -31.89 43.29 -4.94
N LEU A 392 -31.80 44.00 -6.07
CA LEU A 392 -32.54 45.21 -6.41
C LEU A 392 -32.20 45.63 -7.83
#